data_AF-A0A9R0I7B1-F1
#
_entry.id   AF-A0A9R0I7B1-F1
#
_cell.length_a   1.000
_cell.length_b   1.000
_cell.length_c   1.000
_cell.angle_alpha   90.00
_cell.angle_beta   90.00
_cell.angle_gamma   90.00
#
_symmetry.space_group_name_H-M   'P 1'
#
loop_
_entity.id
_entity.type
_entity.pdbx_description
1 polymer ?
#
loop_
_entity_poly.entity_id
_entity_poly.type
_entity_poly.pdbx_seq_one_letter_code
_entity_poly.pdbx_strand_id
1 'polypeptide(L)'
;MSDGGLLVLDGTHLSAADIKLPDELTVDIAGDRVLQIADSRAFDCLHSLSLPEFLKSSALQRLDFDFRGQLLDREQAERLLRDYIAAIADELRDEPLVVSVLDGSIIRLFLEDEDDFAMLAENLFTDLDTEDDGKLSKCEIRNALVNMGVEMGVPPLSDFPMVNDILKKYGAEGEEKLGQAQFAQLLQPILQDLADALALKHITVIQNVKITNGSKLKKLLADKNQLDDVTEKIYQKTSNCQKEQGCAEIIRSYVENNGNELGLPPLEANETVILLYDAMFSEIDNKMGAKDMEKTELGGLVKQILQKFAVELQANPVFHDIAN
;
A
#
# COMPACT_ATOMS: atom_id res chain seq x y z
N MET A 1 -16.14 -16.55 4.36
CA MET A 1 -16.03 -15.17 4.89
C MET A 1 -15.19 -14.45 3.87
N SER A 2 -15.82 -13.86 2.87
CA SER A 2 -15.18 -13.15 1.77
C SER A 2 -14.59 -11.86 2.34
N ASP A 3 -13.31 -11.88 2.68
CA ASP A 3 -12.54 -10.67 3.01
C ASP A 3 -12.66 -9.74 1.80
N GLY A 4 -13.32 -8.61 1.97
CA GLY A 4 -13.71 -7.73 0.89
C GLY A 4 -12.48 -7.17 0.18
N GLY A 5 -12.19 -7.67 -1.02
CA GLY A 5 -11.43 -7.02 -2.08
C GLY A 5 -9.99 -6.53 -1.80
N LEU A 6 -9.49 -6.61 -0.57
CA LEU A 6 -8.18 -6.08 -0.17
C LEU A 6 -7.09 -7.15 -0.33
N LEU A 7 -6.02 -6.75 -0.99
CA LEU A 7 -4.85 -7.57 -1.27
C LEU A 7 -3.58 -6.84 -0.81
N VAL A 8 -2.65 -7.58 -0.21
CA VAL A 8 -1.32 -7.08 0.11
C VAL A 8 -0.35 -7.49 -0.98
N LEU A 9 0.28 -6.50 -1.61
CA LEU A 9 1.36 -6.70 -2.59
C LEU A 9 2.71 -6.51 -1.90
N ASP A 10 3.39 -7.61 -1.59
CA ASP A 10 4.66 -7.64 -0.86
C ASP A 10 5.87 -8.01 -1.74
N GLY A 11 5.68 -8.02 -3.07
CA GLY A 11 6.70 -8.35 -4.06
C GLY A 11 6.97 -9.85 -4.25
N THR A 12 6.33 -10.75 -3.50
CA THR A 12 6.53 -12.20 -3.65
C THR A 12 6.18 -12.68 -5.06
N HIS A 13 5.05 -12.24 -5.60
CA HIS A 13 4.62 -12.59 -6.96
C HIS A 13 5.61 -12.14 -8.04
N LEU A 14 6.21 -10.96 -7.91
CA LEU A 14 7.25 -10.47 -8.82
C LEU A 14 8.51 -11.34 -8.75
N SER A 15 8.93 -11.71 -7.54
CA SER A 15 10.13 -12.53 -7.35
C SER A 15 9.98 -13.96 -7.86
N ALA A 16 8.75 -14.49 -7.89
CA ALA A 16 8.43 -15.82 -8.38
C ALA A 16 8.16 -15.88 -9.89
N ALA A 17 7.91 -14.73 -10.53
CA ALA A 17 7.56 -14.67 -11.94
C ALA A 17 8.80 -14.90 -12.83
N ASP A 18 8.67 -15.78 -13.83
CA ASP A 18 9.68 -16.00 -14.86
C ASP A 18 9.60 -14.88 -15.92
N ILE A 19 10.08 -13.69 -15.53
CA ILE A 19 10.04 -12.50 -16.38
C ILE A 19 11.21 -12.52 -17.36
N LYS A 20 10.87 -12.69 -18.64
CA LYS A 20 11.83 -12.76 -19.76
C LYS A 20 11.56 -11.68 -20.79
N LEU A 21 12.62 -11.32 -21.51
CA LEU A 21 12.51 -10.50 -22.72
C LEU A 21 11.77 -11.28 -23.82
N PRO A 22 10.94 -10.61 -24.64
CA PRO A 22 10.37 -11.20 -25.85
C PRO A 22 11.44 -11.78 -26.78
N ASP A 23 11.19 -12.98 -27.30
CA ASP A 23 12.15 -13.69 -28.14
C ASP A 23 12.38 -13.02 -29.49
N GLU A 24 11.46 -12.16 -29.95
CA GLU A 24 11.60 -11.41 -31.19
C GLU A 24 12.68 -10.29 -31.12
N LEU A 25 13.16 -9.97 -29.92
CA LEU A 25 14.23 -8.99 -29.72
C LEU A 25 15.59 -9.62 -30.04
N THR A 26 16.00 -9.45 -31.30
CA THR A 26 17.27 -9.96 -31.86
C THR A 26 18.35 -8.88 -32.02
N VAL A 27 18.03 -7.63 -31.69
CA VAL A 27 18.89 -6.45 -31.86
C VAL A 27 19.10 -5.79 -30.51
N ASP A 28 20.21 -5.08 -30.37
CA ASP A 28 20.51 -4.25 -29.20
C ASP A 28 19.31 -3.34 -28.85
N ILE A 29 18.95 -3.34 -27.57
CA ILE A 29 17.75 -2.70 -27.06
C ILE A 29 18.14 -1.53 -26.16
N ALA A 30 17.44 -0.40 -26.31
CA ALA A 30 17.67 0.74 -25.45
C ALA A 30 17.21 0.42 -24.00
N GLY A 31 17.98 0.85 -23.00
CA GLY A 31 17.69 0.52 -21.60
C GLY A 31 16.32 0.99 -21.11
N ASP A 32 15.83 2.14 -21.61
CA ASP A 32 14.47 2.65 -21.34
C ASP A 32 13.38 1.70 -21.87
N ARG A 33 13.62 1.05 -23.02
CA ARG A 33 12.70 0.05 -23.55
C ARG A 33 12.68 -1.21 -22.71
N VAL A 34 13.81 -1.61 -22.13
CA VAL A 34 13.88 -2.73 -21.17
C VAL A 34 13.03 -2.42 -19.93
N LEU A 35 13.12 -1.20 -19.38
CA LEU A 35 12.30 -0.77 -18.25
C LEU A 35 10.80 -0.77 -18.59
N GLN A 36 10.40 -0.32 -19.79
CA GLN A 36 9.00 -0.37 -20.21
C GLN A 36 8.48 -1.82 -20.27
N ILE A 37 9.30 -2.76 -20.73
CA ILE A 37 8.96 -4.18 -20.70
C ILE A 37 8.81 -4.65 -19.25
N ALA A 38 9.76 -4.28 -18.37
CA ALA A 38 9.70 -4.63 -16.96
C ALA A 38 8.44 -4.09 -16.28
N ASP A 39 8.11 -2.81 -16.47
CA ASP A 39 6.91 -2.17 -15.94
C ASP A 39 5.64 -2.87 -16.45
N SER A 40 5.58 -3.23 -17.73
CA SER A 40 4.45 -3.98 -18.29
C SER A 40 4.32 -5.38 -17.69
N ARG A 41 5.43 -6.06 -17.42
CA ARG A 41 5.42 -7.40 -16.80
C ARG A 41 5.03 -7.31 -15.32
N ALA A 42 5.52 -6.28 -14.63
CA ALA A 42 5.15 -6.02 -13.26
C ALA A 42 3.66 -5.69 -13.13
N PHE A 43 3.11 -4.90 -14.05
CA PHE A 43 1.68 -4.60 -14.14
C PHE A 43 0.82 -5.89 -14.18
N ASP A 44 1.19 -6.85 -15.02
CA ASP A 44 0.49 -8.14 -15.11
C ASP A 44 0.60 -8.93 -13.78
N CYS A 45 1.76 -8.92 -13.14
CA CYS A 45 2.00 -9.63 -11.87
C CYS A 45 1.34 -8.96 -10.66
N LEU A 46 1.06 -7.67 -10.74
CA LEU A 46 0.49 -6.84 -9.67
C LEU A 46 -0.98 -6.50 -9.93
N HIS A 47 -1.72 -7.42 -10.54
CA HIS A 47 -3.17 -7.29 -10.75
C HIS A 47 -3.55 -6.00 -11.50
N SER A 48 -2.88 -5.68 -12.59
CA SER A 48 -3.14 -4.46 -13.37
C SER A 48 -2.87 -3.15 -12.61
N LEU A 49 -2.03 -3.20 -11.57
CA LEU A 49 -1.57 -1.99 -10.90
C LEU A 49 -0.41 -1.36 -11.68
N SER A 50 -0.59 -0.09 -12.07
CA SER A 50 0.53 0.70 -12.57
C SER A 50 1.51 0.98 -11.44
N LEU A 51 2.79 0.66 -11.66
CA LEU A 51 3.82 0.88 -10.64
C LEU A 51 3.86 2.36 -10.21
N PRO A 52 3.71 2.65 -8.92
CA PRO A 52 3.91 3.98 -8.38
C PRO A 52 5.31 4.53 -8.65
N GLU A 53 5.41 5.84 -8.87
CA GLU A 53 6.69 6.50 -9.16
C GLU A 53 7.72 6.36 -8.04
N PHE A 54 7.29 6.27 -6.79
CA PHE A 54 8.21 6.04 -5.68
C PHE A 54 8.87 4.66 -5.75
N LEU A 55 8.14 3.60 -6.16
CA LEU A 55 8.71 2.26 -6.36
C LEU A 55 9.71 2.27 -7.51
N LYS A 56 9.35 2.90 -8.64
CA LYS A 56 10.26 3.01 -9.78
C LYS A 56 11.53 3.75 -9.38
N SER A 57 11.39 4.89 -8.71
CA SER A 57 12.52 5.70 -8.25
C SER A 57 13.43 4.92 -7.27
N SER A 58 12.82 4.22 -6.32
CA SER A 58 13.51 3.42 -5.31
C SER A 58 14.23 2.21 -5.94
N ALA A 59 13.61 1.56 -6.92
CA ALA A 59 14.22 0.47 -7.68
C ALA A 59 15.40 0.96 -8.55
N LEU A 60 15.23 2.10 -9.23
CA LEU A 60 16.27 2.72 -10.05
C LEU A 60 17.50 3.12 -9.24
N GLN A 61 17.32 3.61 -8.01
CA GLN A 61 18.42 3.97 -7.11
C GLN A 61 19.25 2.76 -6.66
N ARG A 62 18.67 1.55 -6.67
CA ARG A 62 19.36 0.31 -6.34
C ARG A 62 20.13 -0.30 -7.51
N LEU A 63 19.98 0.25 -8.72
CA LEU A 63 20.71 -0.24 -9.89
C LEU A 63 22.14 0.33 -9.89
N ASP A 64 23.12 -0.57 -9.93
CA ASP A 64 24.56 -0.25 -9.88
C ASP A 64 25.14 0.10 -11.28
N PHE A 65 24.29 0.38 -12.26
CA PHE A 65 24.69 0.57 -13.65
C PHE A 65 23.86 1.68 -14.32
N ASP A 66 24.54 2.62 -14.98
CA ASP A 66 23.89 3.66 -15.78
C ASP A 66 23.62 3.13 -17.19
N PHE A 67 22.34 2.88 -17.49
CA PHE A 67 21.85 2.40 -18.78
C PHE A 67 21.19 3.51 -19.61
N ARG A 68 21.13 4.75 -19.11
CA ARG A 68 20.39 5.83 -19.78
C ARG A 68 21.06 6.19 -21.12
N GLY A 69 20.29 6.07 -22.20
CA GLY A 69 20.77 6.35 -23.55
C GLY A 69 21.74 5.31 -24.12
N GLN A 70 21.88 4.16 -23.48
CA GLN A 70 22.73 3.06 -23.95
C GLN A 70 21.90 1.99 -24.67
N LEU A 71 22.51 1.42 -25.71
CA LEU A 71 22.05 0.20 -26.35
C LEU A 71 22.68 -0.99 -25.63
N LEU A 72 21.85 -1.91 -25.19
CA LEU A 72 22.23 -3.10 -24.42
C LEU A 72 22.12 -4.33 -25.32
N ASP A 73 23.13 -5.18 -25.26
CA ASP A 73 22.99 -6.53 -25.81
C ASP A 73 21.96 -7.36 -25.01
N ARG A 74 21.64 -8.56 -25.49
CA ARG A 74 20.63 -9.40 -24.84
C ARG A 74 20.97 -9.75 -23.40
N GLU A 75 22.24 -10.04 -23.09
CA GLU A 75 22.66 -10.43 -21.75
C GLU A 75 22.54 -9.26 -20.77
N GLN A 76 22.99 -8.08 -21.20
CA GLN A 76 22.86 -6.82 -20.44
C GLN A 76 21.40 -6.45 -20.22
N ALA A 77 20.55 -6.60 -21.24
CA ALA A 77 19.13 -6.31 -21.15
C ALA A 77 18.39 -7.29 -20.21
N GLU A 78 18.69 -8.60 -20.30
CA GLU A 78 18.13 -9.61 -19.39
C GLU A 78 18.58 -9.37 -17.94
N ARG A 79 19.84 -8.95 -17.76
CA ARG A 79 20.35 -8.56 -16.45
C ARG A 79 19.62 -7.32 -15.91
N LEU A 80 19.50 -6.25 -16.69
CA LEU A 80 18.79 -5.04 -16.29
C LEU A 80 17.33 -5.34 -15.92
N LEU A 81 16.63 -6.12 -16.74
CA LEU A 81 15.25 -6.54 -16.48
C LEU A 81 15.13 -7.25 -15.12
N ARG A 82 15.96 -8.27 -14.89
CA ARG A 82 15.95 -9.04 -13.65
C ARG A 82 16.32 -8.19 -12.44
N ASP A 83 17.38 -7.40 -12.54
CA ASP A 83 17.88 -6.60 -11.43
C ASP A 83 16.86 -5.50 -11.04
N TYR A 84 16.19 -4.89 -12.03
CA TYR A 84 15.12 -3.91 -11.78
C TYR A 84 13.86 -4.54 -11.17
N ILE A 85 13.38 -5.67 -11.69
CA ILE A 85 12.24 -6.40 -11.09
C ILE A 85 12.56 -6.86 -9.67
N ALA A 86 13.78 -7.36 -9.44
CA ALA A 86 14.23 -7.75 -8.10
C ALA A 86 14.27 -6.56 -7.16
N ALA A 87 14.70 -5.38 -7.62
CA ALA A 87 14.71 -4.15 -6.83
C ALA A 87 13.28 -3.68 -6.48
N ILE A 88 12.32 -3.80 -7.40
CA ILE A 88 10.90 -3.52 -7.10
C ILE A 88 10.36 -4.52 -6.08
N ALA A 89 10.62 -5.81 -6.27
CA ALA A 89 10.16 -6.85 -5.35
C ALA A 89 10.77 -6.67 -3.95
N ASP A 90 12.03 -6.24 -3.88
CA ASP A 90 12.71 -5.95 -2.61
C ASP A 90 12.17 -4.69 -1.91
N GLU A 91 11.78 -3.67 -2.69
CA GLU A 91 11.10 -2.48 -2.17
C GLU A 91 9.70 -2.83 -1.64
N LEU A 92 8.89 -3.60 -2.38
CA LEU A 92 7.57 -4.04 -1.93
C LEU A 92 7.63 -4.97 -0.72
N ARG A 93 8.74 -5.69 -0.53
CA ARG A 93 8.96 -6.46 0.70
C ARG A 93 9.12 -5.54 1.92
N ASP A 94 9.78 -4.40 1.71
CA ASP A 94 10.07 -3.39 2.72
C ASP A 94 8.88 -2.47 3.01
N GLU A 95 8.19 -2.03 1.96
CA GLU A 95 6.96 -1.24 2.00
C GLU A 95 5.89 -1.91 1.13
N PRO A 96 5.18 -2.92 1.67
CA PRO A 96 4.08 -3.56 0.96
C PRO A 96 2.94 -2.58 0.69
N LEU A 97 2.23 -2.80 -0.41
CA LEU A 97 1.06 -2.02 -0.77
C LEU A 97 -0.22 -2.77 -0.42
N VAL A 98 -1.16 -2.08 0.23
CA VAL A 98 -2.55 -2.54 0.33
C VAL A 98 -3.30 -2.03 -0.89
N VAL A 99 -3.98 -2.92 -1.61
CA VAL A 99 -4.74 -2.58 -2.80
C VAL A 99 -6.14 -3.16 -2.77
N SER A 100 -7.10 -2.48 -3.42
CA SER A 100 -8.42 -3.03 -3.72
C SER A 100 -8.50 -3.41 -5.19
N VAL A 101 -8.86 -4.66 -5.46
CA VAL A 101 -9.14 -5.13 -6.83
C VAL A 101 -10.64 -4.98 -7.09
N LEU A 102 -10.98 -4.08 -8.01
CA LEU A 102 -12.34 -3.72 -8.38
C LEU A 102 -12.71 -4.46 -9.67
N ASP A 103 -13.33 -5.63 -9.50
CA ASP A 103 -13.74 -6.54 -10.58
C ASP A 103 -15.27 -6.63 -10.75
N GLY A 104 -16.02 -5.76 -10.05
CA GLY A 104 -17.48 -5.72 -10.08
C GLY A 104 -18.16 -6.72 -9.14
N SER A 105 -17.42 -7.59 -8.44
CA SER A 105 -17.99 -8.55 -7.48
C SER A 105 -18.74 -7.87 -6.34
N ILE A 106 -18.17 -6.82 -5.73
CA ILE A 106 -18.81 -6.05 -4.65
C ILE A 106 -20.11 -5.40 -5.12
N ILE A 107 -20.11 -4.79 -6.32
CA ILE A 107 -21.31 -4.19 -6.91
C ILE A 107 -22.39 -5.25 -7.12
N ARG A 108 -22.01 -6.46 -7.56
CA ARG A 108 -22.94 -7.57 -7.75
C ARG A 108 -23.56 -8.04 -6.44
N LEU A 109 -22.83 -8.02 -5.32
CA LEU A 109 -23.41 -8.37 -4.01
C LEU A 109 -24.63 -7.50 -3.69
N PHE A 110 -24.57 -6.19 -3.96
CA PHE A 110 -25.72 -5.30 -3.76
C PHE A 110 -26.86 -5.55 -4.75
N LEU A 111 -26.60 -6.12 -5.93
CA LEU A 111 -27.60 -6.39 -6.96
C LEU A 111 -28.22 -7.80 -6.83
N GLU A 112 -27.64 -8.68 -6.02
CA GLU A 112 -28.10 -10.06 -5.84
C GLU A 112 -29.40 -10.15 -5.02
N ASP A 113 -29.58 -9.25 -4.05
CA ASP A 113 -30.78 -9.13 -3.22
C ASP A 113 -31.51 -7.80 -3.48
N GLU A 114 -32.82 -7.88 -3.73
CA GLU A 114 -33.65 -6.71 -4.02
C GLU A 114 -33.74 -5.75 -2.81
N ASP A 115 -33.74 -6.28 -1.59
CA ASP A 115 -33.80 -5.49 -0.35
C ASP A 115 -32.46 -4.77 -0.11
N ASP A 116 -31.33 -5.43 -0.37
CA ASP A 116 -29.99 -4.80 -0.28
C ASP A 116 -29.83 -3.68 -1.31
N PHE A 117 -30.26 -3.91 -2.55
CA PHE A 117 -30.26 -2.87 -3.57
C PHE A 117 -31.18 -1.70 -3.20
N ALA A 118 -32.39 -1.99 -2.72
CA ALA A 118 -33.36 -0.96 -2.34
C ALA A 118 -32.81 -0.07 -1.22
N MET A 119 -32.19 -0.67 -0.21
CA MET A 119 -31.53 0.04 0.89
C MET A 119 -30.34 0.89 0.41
N LEU A 120 -29.50 0.35 -0.48
CA LEU A 120 -28.41 1.12 -1.08
C LEU A 120 -28.93 2.33 -1.86
N ALA A 121 -29.93 2.13 -2.73
CA ALA A 121 -30.49 3.19 -3.55
C ALA A 121 -31.21 4.26 -2.72
N GLU A 122 -31.89 3.87 -1.63
CA GLU A 122 -32.49 4.79 -0.67
C GLU A 122 -31.44 5.64 0.04
N ASN A 123 -30.40 5.02 0.60
CA ASN A 123 -29.32 5.74 1.28
C ASN A 123 -28.63 6.75 0.34
N LEU A 124 -28.28 6.33 -0.87
CA LEU A 124 -27.67 7.22 -1.88
C LEU A 124 -28.60 8.37 -2.27
N PHE A 125 -29.90 8.11 -2.40
CA PHE A 125 -30.87 9.15 -2.72
C PHE A 125 -30.95 10.19 -1.60
N THR A 126 -31.08 9.74 -0.35
CA THR A 126 -31.17 10.61 0.83
C THR A 126 -29.89 11.44 1.02
N ASP A 127 -28.71 10.86 0.80
CA ASP A 127 -27.44 11.57 0.93
C ASP A 127 -27.28 12.66 -0.13
N LEU A 128 -27.83 12.46 -1.33
CA LEU A 128 -27.76 13.42 -2.43
C LEU A 128 -28.89 14.46 -2.40
N ASP A 129 -30.06 14.14 -1.84
CA ASP A 129 -31.21 15.04 -1.74
C ASP A 129 -31.07 16.01 -0.56
N THR A 130 -29.98 16.78 -0.60
CA THR A 130 -29.61 17.72 0.47
C THR A 130 -30.64 18.85 0.67
N GLU A 131 -31.49 19.11 -0.34
CA GLU A 131 -32.57 20.10 -0.28
C GLU A 131 -33.89 19.52 0.28
N ASP A 132 -33.96 18.19 0.45
CA ASP A 132 -35.14 17.44 0.93
C ASP A 132 -36.40 17.78 0.11
N ASP A 133 -36.24 17.95 -1.22
CA ASP A 133 -37.35 18.26 -2.13
C ASP A 133 -37.98 16.99 -2.75
N GLY A 134 -37.42 15.82 -2.41
CA GLY A 134 -37.82 14.50 -2.86
C GLY A 134 -37.42 14.21 -4.30
N LYS A 135 -36.49 14.98 -4.90
CA LYS A 135 -36.12 14.89 -6.30
C LYS A 135 -34.64 15.15 -6.58
N LEU A 136 -34.03 14.24 -7.33
CA LEU A 136 -32.66 14.39 -7.83
C LEU A 136 -32.63 14.60 -9.34
N SER A 137 -31.70 15.41 -9.83
CA SER A 137 -31.42 15.48 -11.27
C SER A 137 -30.82 14.16 -11.76
N LYS A 138 -31.06 13.75 -13.00
CA LYS A 138 -30.46 12.54 -13.58
C LYS A 138 -28.93 12.54 -13.49
N CYS A 139 -28.30 13.71 -13.60
CA CYS A 139 -26.85 13.86 -13.47
C CYS A 139 -26.29 13.46 -12.10
N GLU A 140 -27.14 13.42 -11.06
CA GLU A 140 -26.77 12.97 -9.70
C GLU A 140 -26.44 11.49 -9.64
N ILE A 141 -26.80 10.67 -10.64
CA ILE A 141 -26.34 9.28 -10.73
C ILE A 141 -24.80 9.22 -10.72
N ARG A 142 -24.12 10.19 -11.35
CA ARG A 142 -22.66 10.24 -11.32
C ARG A 142 -22.15 10.45 -9.89
N ASN A 143 -22.77 11.35 -9.14
CA ASN A 143 -22.40 11.62 -7.75
C ASN A 143 -22.74 10.42 -6.84
N ALA A 144 -23.82 9.68 -7.13
CA ALA A 144 -24.12 8.42 -6.45
C ALA A 144 -23.00 7.39 -6.63
N LEU A 145 -22.47 7.23 -7.84
CA LEU A 145 -21.32 6.36 -8.09
C LEU A 145 -20.06 6.85 -7.35
N VAL A 146 -19.85 8.16 -7.25
CA VAL A 146 -18.74 8.74 -6.47
C VAL A 146 -18.92 8.46 -4.97
N ASN A 147 -20.14 8.62 -4.43
CA ASN A 147 -20.45 8.35 -3.03
C ASN A 147 -20.27 6.87 -2.67
N MET A 148 -20.60 5.96 -3.59
CA MET A 148 -20.30 4.53 -3.43
C MET A 148 -18.79 4.29 -3.28
N GLY A 149 -17.98 4.89 -4.15
CA GLY A 149 -16.52 4.84 -4.06
C GLY A 149 -15.92 3.44 -4.04
N VAL A 150 -14.63 3.37 -3.71
CA VAL A 150 -13.83 2.13 -3.75
C VAL A 150 -14.33 1.10 -2.75
N GLU A 151 -14.83 1.55 -1.60
CA GLU A 151 -15.39 0.70 -0.54
C GLU A 151 -16.60 -0.12 -1.02
N MET A 152 -17.40 0.44 -1.93
CA MET A 152 -18.57 -0.22 -2.51
C MET A 152 -18.30 -0.78 -3.91
N GLY A 153 -17.02 -0.93 -4.29
CA GLY A 153 -16.61 -1.56 -5.55
C GLY A 153 -16.55 -0.63 -6.76
N VAL A 154 -16.78 0.68 -6.60
CA VAL A 154 -16.75 1.66 -7.69
C VAL A 154 -15.36 2.32 -7.80
N PRO A 155 -14.66 2.20 -8.93
CA PRO A 155 -13.35 2.83 -9.09
C PRO A 155 -13.45 4.35 -9.15
N PRO A 156 -12.35 5.07 -8.86
CA PRO A 156 -12.25 6.48 -9.21
C PRO A 156 -12.59 6.67 -10.69
N LEU A 157 -13.55 7.55 -10.99
CA LEU A 157 -14.10 7.67 -12.34
C LEU A 157 -13.06 8.12 -13.39
N SER A 158 -11.96 8.74 -12.96
CA SER A 158 -10.80 9.09 -13.80
C SER A 158 -10.08 7.86 -14.34
N ASP A 159 -10.04 6.79 -13.54
CA ASP A 159 -9.26 5.59 -13.79
C ASP A 159 -10.09 4.54 -14.55
N PHE A 160 -11.40 4.78 -14.64
CA PHE A 160 -12.34 3.94 -15.39
C PHE A 160 -13.23 4.75 -16.36
N PRO A 161 -12.68 5.27 -17.47
CA PRO A 161 -13.43 6.14 -18.40
C PRO A 161 -14.67 5.50 -19.04
N MET A 162 -14.75 4.15 -19.07
CA MET A 162 -15.90 3.41 -19.59
C MET A 162 -17.21 3.76 -18.86
N VAL A 163 -17.13 4.24 -17.62
CA VAL A 163 -18.30 4.74 -16.87
C VAL A 163 -19.06 5.83 -17.62
N ASN A 164 -18.36 6.69 -18.39
CA ASN A 164 -19.00 7.77 -19.13
C ASN A 164 -19.87 7.22 -20.27
N ASP A 165 -19.45 6.14 -20.91
CA ASP A 165 -20.22 5.49 -21.97
C ASP A 165 -21.45 4.76 -21.41
N ILE A 166 -21.32 4.17 -20.21
CA ILE A 166 -22.44 3.56 -19.48
C ILE A 166 -23.46 4.65 -19.09
N LEU A 167 -23.04 5.74 -18.46
CA LEU A 167 -23.94 6.85 -18.09
C LEU A 167 -24.69 7.41 -19.31
N LYS A 168 -23.98 7.57 -20.45
CA LYS A 168 -24.58 7.99 -21.73
C LYS A 168 -25.61 7.01 -22.26
N LYS A 169 -25.31 5.71 -22.22
CA LYS A 169 -26.21 4.63 -22.68
C LYS A 169 -27.58 4.71 -22.00
N TYR A 170 -27.62 5.07 -20.71
CA TYR A 170 -28.85 5.18 -19.93
C TYR A 170 -29.41 6.61 -19.83
N GLY A 171 -28.78 7.60 -20.49
CA GLY A 171 -29.23 8.99 -20.47
C GLY A 171 -29.13 9.64 -19.09
N ALA A 172 -28.15 9.23 -18.27
CA ALA A 172 -27.92 9.75 -16.93
C ALA A 172 -27.21 11.12 -16.90
N GLU A 173 -27.05 11.79 -18.05
CA GLU A 173 -26.47 13.14 -18.16
C GLU A 173 -27.53 14.26 -18.25
N GLY A 174 -28.81 13.91 -18.13
CA GLY A 174 -29.91 14.88 -18.25
C GLY A 174 -30.16 15.71 -16.98
N GLU A 175 -30.95 16.77 -17.12
CA GLU A 175 -31.41 17.63 -16.02
C GLU A 175 -32.83 17.25 -15.51
N GLU A 176 -33.36 16.13 -16.00
CA GLU A 176 -34.69 15.67 -15.60
C GLU A 176 -34.68 15.25 -14.14
N LYS A 177 -35.65 15.76 -13.37
CA LYS A 177 -35.82 15.42 -11.95
C LYS A 177 -36.48 14.04 -11.78
N LEU A 178 -35.86 13.18 -10.99
CA LEU A 178 -36.29 11.84 -10.63
C LEU A 178 -36.71 11.78 -9.16
N GLY A 179 -37.85 11.17 -8.87
CA GLY A 179 -38.13 10.71 -7.50
C GLY A 179 -37.35 9.45 -7.16
N GLN A 180 -37.29 9.08 -5.88
CA GLN A 180 -36.52 7.93 -5.36
C GLN A 180 -36.71 6.63 -6.15
N ALA A 181 -37.95 6.22 -6.44
CA ALA A 181 -38.20 5.00 -7.21
C ALA A 181 -37.65 5.07 -8.65
N GLN A 182 -37.71 6.24 -9.29
CA GLN A 182 -37.18 6.43 -10.64
C GLN A 182 -35.64 6.48 -10.65
N PHE A 183 -35.06 7.06 -9.60
CA PHE A 183 -33.62 7.03 -9.37
C PHE A 183 -33.10 5.60 -9.22
N ALA A 184 -33.73 4.78 -8.37
CA ALA A 184 -33.37 3.37 -8.21
C ALA A 184 -33.50 2.59 -9.53
N GLN A 185 -34.59 2.79 -10.28
CA GLN A 185 -34.80 2.15 -11.58
C GLN A 185 -33.74 2.54 -12.62
N LEU A 186 -33.19 3.75 -12.55
CA LEU A 186 -32.10 4.19 -13.43
C LEU A 186 -30.73 3.68 -12.94
N LEU A 187 -30.50 3.67 -11.63
CA LEU A 187 -29.24 3.26 -11.02
C LEU A 187 -28.96 1.76 -11.22
N GLN A 188 -29.96 0.90 -11.06
CA GLN A 188 -29.80 -0.56 -11.12
C GLN A 188 -29.12 -1.05 -12.41
N PRO A 189 -29.61 -0.72 -13.62
CA PRO A 189 -28.98 -1.20 -14.85
C PRO A 189 -27.61 -0.54 -15.11
N ILE A 190 -27.34 0.64 -14.55
CA ILE A 190 -26.02 1.29 -14.63
C ILE A 190 -25.01 0.53 -13.78
N LEU A 191 -25.38 0.14 -12.55
CA LEU A 191 -24.52 -0.69 -11.69
C LEU A 191 -24.27 -2.06 -12.29
N GLN A 192 -25.26 -2.67 -12.95
CA GLN A 192 -25.10 -3.94 -13.65
C GLN A 192 -24.06 -3.84 -14.77
N ASP A 193 -24.20 -2.86 -15.66
CA ASP A 193 -23.25 -2.61 -16.75
C ASP A 193 -21.85 -2.25 -16.23
N LEU A 194 -21.77 -1.51 -15.13
CA LEU A 194 -20.50 -1.17 -14.48
C LEU A 194 -19.82 -2.41 -13.93
N ALA A 195 -20.55 -3.29 -13.24
CA ALA A 195 -20.03 -4.55 -12.75
C ALA A 195 -19.56 -5.46 -13.88
N ASP A 196 -20.30 -5.53 -14.99
CA ASP A 196 -19.93 -6.31 -16.17
C ASP A 196 -18.67 -5.75 -16.85
N ALA A 197 -18.56 -4.42 -16.95
CA ALA A 197 -17.37 -3.78 -17.49
C ALA A 197 -16.13 -4.03 -16.62
N LEU A 198 -16.27 -3.98 -15.29
CA LEU A 198 -15.19 -4.30 -14.35
C LEU A 198 -14.81 -5.78 -14.36
N ALA A 199 -15.76 -6.68 -14.58
CA ALA A 199 -15.47 -8.10 -14.74
C ALA A 199 -14.62 -8.38 -15.99
N LEU A 200 -14.79 -7.59 -17.05
CA LEU A 200 -13.96 -7.67 -18.26
C LEU A 200 -12.60 -6.99 -18.08
N LYS A 201 -12.57 -5.86 -17.36
CA LYS A 201 -11.37 -5.07 -17.11
C LYS A 201 -11.39 -4.51 -15.69
N HIS A 202 -10.84 -5.28 -14.75
CA HIS A 202 -10.73 -4.86 -13.37
C HIS A 202 -9.77 -3.67 -13.23
N ILE A 203 -9.95 -2.90 -12.16
CA ILE A 203 -9.07 -1.80 -11.78
C ILE A 203 -8.52 -2.09 -10.39
N THR A 204 -7.23 -1.86 -10.20
CA THR A 204 -6.59 -2.00 -8.89
C THR A 204 -6.23 -0.63 -8.35
N VAL A 205 -6.72 -0.32 -7.14
CA VAL A 205 -6.53 0.96 -6.47
C VAL A 205 -5.69 0.76 -5.23
N ILE A 206 -4.67 1.59 -5.04
CA ILE A 206 -3.85 1.57 -3.82
C ILE A 206 -4.64 2.23 -2.69
N GLN A 207 -4.73 1.54 -1.56
CA GLN A 207 -5.32 2.08 -0.35
C GLN A 207 -4.30 2.92 0.42
N ASN A 208 -4.80 3.92 1.15
CA ASN A 208 -3.96 4.80 1.95
C ASN A 208 -3.52 4.17 3.29
N VAL A 209 -3.14 2.89 3.24
CA VAL A 209 -2.79 2.06 4.39
C VAL A 209 -1.34 1.61 4.25
N LYS A 210 -0.54 1.90 5.28
CA LYS A 210 0.82 1.40 5.42
C LYS A 210 0.85 0.12 6.25
N ILE A 211 1.79 -0.76 5.88
CA ILE A 211 2.06 -2.00 6.60
C ILE A 211 3.47 -1.94 7.17
N THR A 212 3.57 -2.10 8.49
CA THR A 212 4.83 -2.34 9.16
C THR A 212 4.94 -3.81 9.55
N ASN A 213 5.70 -4.59 8.79
CA ASN A 213 5.86 -6.05 8.94
C ASN A 213 7.25 -6.48 9.46
N GLY A 214 8.11 -5.51 9.81
CA GLY A 214 9.47 -5.75 10.33
C GLY A 214 10.51 -6.18 9.29
N SER A 215 10.22 -6.20 7.99
CA SER A 215 11.19 -6.55 6.93
C SER A 215 12.39 -5.59 6.89
N LYS A 216 12.12 -4.27 6.91
CA LYS A 216 13.16 -3.22 7.03
C LYS A 216 14.03 -3.42 8.27
N LEU A 217 13.39 -3.72 9.39
CA LEU A 217 14.09 -3.95 10.65
C LEU A 217 14.99 -5.18 10.58
N LYS A 218 14.56 -6.25 9.88
CA LYS A 218 15.40 -7.42 9.63
C LYS A 218 16.60 -7.10 8.75
N LYS A 219 16.44 -6.27 7.71
CA LYS A 219 17.57 -5.83 6.87
C LYS A 219 18.58 -5.04 7.69
N LEU A 220 18.10 -4.10 8.52
CA LEU A 220 18.93 -3.34 9.46
C LEU A 220 19.69 -4.27 10.42
N LEU A 221 19.02 -5.29 10.98
CA LEU A 221 19.64 -6.27 11.88
C LEU A 221 20.68 -7.17 11.18
N ALA A 222 20.56 -7.37 9.87
CA ALA A 222 21.51 -8.14 9.06
C ALA A 222 22.71 -7.29 8.62
N ASP A 223 22.56 -5.98 8.48
CA ASP A 223 23.64 -5.05 8.16
C ASP A 223 24.34 -4.56 9.44
N LYS A 224 25.53 -5.10 9.69
CA LYS A 224 26.33 -4.73 10.85
C LYS A 224 26.66 -3.23 10.91
N ASN A 225 26.93 -2.59 9.77
CA ASN A 225 27.31 -1.18 9.76
C ASN A 225 26.13 -0.28 10.15
N GLN A 226 24.92 -0.59 9.65
CA GLN A 226 23.71 0.13 10.01
C GLN A 226 23.35 -0.07 11.49
N LEU A 227 23.45 -1.31 11.99
CA LEU A 227 23.20 -1.60 13.41
C LEU A 227 24.21 -0.90 14.33
N ASP A 228 25.48 -0.86 13.94
CA ASP A 228 26.55 -0.18 14.69
C ASP A 228 26.33 1.35 14.70
N ASP A 229 25.86 1.94 13.58
CA ASP A 229 25.48 3.37 13.51
C ASP A 229 24.31 3.72 14.44
N VAL A 230 23.25 2.91 14.43
CA VAL A 230 22.11 3.06 15.36
C VAL A 230 22.58 2.97 16.81
N THR A 231 23.41 1.97 17.11
CA THR A 231 23.98 1.78 18.45
C THR A 231 24.82 2.98 18.88
N GLU A 232 25.64 3.52 17.99
CA GLU A 232 26.46 4.71 18.24
C GLU A 232 25.59 5.95 18.52
N LYS A 233 24.54 6.18 17.73
CA LYS A 233 23.61 7.30 17.94
C LYS A 233 22.91 7.22 19.31
N ILE A 234 22.49 6.01 19.72
CA ILE A 234 21.91 5.79 21.06
C ILE A 234 22.95 6.03 22.14
N TYR A 235 24.18 5.52 21.98
CA TYR A 235 25.26 5.69 22.94
C TYR A 235 25.63 7.17 23.15
N GLN A 236 25.67 7.97 22.08
CA GLN A 236 25.91 9.41 22.18
C GLN A 236 24.78 10.14 22.92
N LYS A 237 23.52 9.73 22.72
CA LYS A 237 22.37 10.26 23.47
C LYS A 237 22.47 9.93 24.95
N THR A 238 22.95 8.73 25.27
CA THR A 238 23.23 8.27 26.63
C THR A 238 24.31 9.09 27.33
N SER A 239 25.45 9.33 26.67
CA SER A 239 26.56 10.11 27.27
C SER A 239 26.20 11.57 27.54
N ASN A 240 25.26 12.13 26.77
CA ASN A 240 24.86 13.53 26.88
C ASN A 240 23.70 13.77 27.87
N CYS A 241 23.06 12.73 28.41
CA CYS A 241 21.96 12.88 29.35
C CYS A 241 22.44 13.41 30.72
N GLN A 242 21.89 14.55 31.16
CA GLN A 242 22.20 15.13 32.48
C GLN A 242 21.41 14.47 33.63
N LYS A 243 20.30 13.78 33.31
CA LYS A 243 19.45 13.07 34.28
C LYS A 243 19.91 11.61 34.45
N GLU A 244 19.72 11.05 35.64
CA GLU A 244 19.81 9.60 35.91
C GLU A 244 18.62 8.90 35.22
N GLN A 245 18.69 8.73 33.91
CA GLN A 245 17.74 7.92 33.15
C GLN A 245 18.28 6.50 32.97
N GLY A 246 17.40 5.51 33.07
CA GLY A 246 17.73 4.11 32.82
C GLY A 246 18.07 3.88 31.33
N CYS A 247 18.90 2.87 31.04
CA CYS A 247 19.25 2.51 29.66
C CYS A 247 18.01 2.27 28.78
N ALA A 248 17.00 1.58 29.32
CA ALA A 248 15.81 1.24 28.56
C ALA A 248 15.00 2.48 28.17
N GLU A 249 14.94 3.50 29.03
CA GLU A 249 14.24 4.76 28.73
C GLU A 249 14.90 5.51 27.56
N ILE A 250 16.24 5.53 27.51
CA ILE A 250 16.98 6.21 26.44
C ILE A 250 16.81 5.47 25.11
N ILE A 251 16.93 4.13 25.14
CA ILE A 251 16.68 3.29 23.97
C ILE A 251 15.24 3.48 23.51
N ARG A 252 14.26 3.38 24.40
CA ARG A 252 12.83 3.56 24.09
C ARG A 252 12.59 4.92 23.44
N SER A 253 13.05 6.00 24.05
CA SER A 253 12.91 7.34 23.47
C SER A 253 13.59 7.48 22.10
N TYR A 254 14.72 6.81 21.86
CA TYR A 254 15.35 6.82 20.54
C TYR A 254 14.51 6.05 19.52
N VAL A 255 14.05 4.86 19.88
CA VAL A 255 13.27 3.98 19.01
C VAL A 255 11.92 4.62 18.64
N GLU A 256 11.23 5.23 19.60
CA GLU A 256 9.97 5.95 19.37
C GLU A 256 10.18 7.14 18.41
N ASN A 257 11.24 7.94 18.61
CA ASN A 257 11.50 9.13 17.80
C ASN A 257 12.03 8.82 16.39
N ASN A 258 12.63 7.65 16.17
CA ASN A 258 13.21 7.25 14.88
C ASN A 258 12.51 6.01 14.30
N GLY A 259 11.31 5.70 14.78
CA GLY A 259 10.62 4.44 14.46
C GLY A 259 10.44 4.24 12.96
N ASN A 260 10.00 5.27 12.24
CA ASN A 260 9.81 5.21 10.79
C ASN A 260 11.09 4.83 10.01
N GLU A 261 12.25 5.42 10.38
CA GLU A 261 13.54 5.09 9.74
C GLU A 261 13.99 3.65 10.05
N LEU A 262 13.68 3.16 11.26
CA LEU A 262 13.98 1.81 11.70
C LEU A 262 12.99 0.76 11.12
N GLY A 263 11.92 1.19 10.46
CA GLY A 263 10.85 0.31 10.00
C GLY A 263 9.96 -0.21 11.15
N LEU A 264 9.70 0.65 12.14
CA LEU A 264 8.80 0.42 13.26
C LEU A 264 7.53 1.27 13.12
N PRO A 265 6.40 0.78 13.63
CA PRO A 265 5.15 1.51 13.54
C PRO A 265 5.18 2.78 14.40
N PRO A 266 4.54 3.88 13.96
CA PRO A 266 4.43 5.10 14.74
C PRO A 266 3.52 4.87 15.94
N LEU A 267 3.87 5.44 17.09
CA LEU A 267 3.08 5.27 18.33
C LEU A 267 1.66 5.79 18.20
N GLU A 268 1.47 6.82 17.36
CA GLU A 268 0.20 7.48 17.10
C GLU A 268 -0.74 6.65 16.22
N ALA A 269 -0.27 5.53 15.66
CA ALA A 269 -1.09 4.69 14.77
C ALA A 269 -2.34 4.15 15.46
N ASN A 270 -2.18 3.51 16.62
CA ASN A 270 -3.28 2.99 17.45
C ASN A 270 -2.78 2.49 18.82
N GLU A 271 -3.71 2.19 19.73
CA GLU A 271 -3.41 1.68 21.08
C GLU A 271 -2.63 0.35 21.06
N THR A 272 -2.85 -0.51 20.06
CA THR A 272 -2.13 -1.79 19.92
C THR A 272 -0.64 -1.57 19.72
N VAL A 273 -0.23 -0.50 19.02
CA VAL A 273 1.18 -0.13 18.88
C VAL A 273 1.77 0.29 20.23
N ILE A 274 1.03 1.04 21.05
CA ILE A 274 1.52 1.41 22.39
C ILE A 274 1.78 0.15 23.23
N LEU A 275 0.83 -0.81 23.20
CA LEU A 275 0.97 -2.09 23.89
C LEU A 275 2.15 -2.93 23.37
N LEU A 276 2.41 -2.89 22.05
CA LEU A 276 3.57 -3.53 21.44
C LEU A 276 4.86 -2.96 22.04
N TYR A 277 5.02 -1.63 22.08
CA TYR A 277 6.20 -1.00 22.68
C TYR A 277 6.33 -1.33 24.17
N ASP A 278 5.24 -1.27 24.94
CA ASP A 278 5.26 -1.64 26.36
C ASP A 278 5.70 -3.09 26.58
N ALA A 279 5.20 -4.03 25.77
CA ALA A 279 5.59 -5.42 25.83
C ALA A 279 7.09 -5.60 25.54
N MET A 280 7.62 -4.94 24.50
CA MET A 280 9.04 -5.07 24.10
C MET A 280 10.01 -4.57 25.18
N PHE A 281 9.60 -3.57 25.97
CA PHE A 281 10.44 -2.96 27.00
C PHE A 281 10.16 -3.50 28.42
N SER A 282 9.09 -4.27 28.64
CA SER A 282 8.68 -4.75 29.97
C SER A 282 9.70 -5.65 30.68
N GLU A 283 10.50 -6.40 29.93
CA GLU A 283 11.49 -7.36 30.47
C GLU A 283 12.90 -6.79 30.64
N ILE A 284 13.12 -5.50 30.33
CA ILE A 284 14.45 -4.89 30.34
C ILE A 284 14.78 -4.41 31.75
N ASP A 285 15.89 -4.90 32.33
CA ASP A 285 16.33 -4.48 33.66
C ASP A 285 16.86 -3.03 33.62
N ASN A 286 16.13 -2.12 34.27
CA ASN A 286 16.47 -0.70 34.38
C ASN A 286 17.45 -0.37 35.52
N LYS A 287 18.00 -1.37 36.22
CA LYS A 287 18.87 -1.13 37.39
C LYS A 287 20.24 -0.53 37.06
N MET A 288 20.71 -0.65 35.82
CA MET A 288 21.99 -0.08 35.40
C MET A 288 21.78 1.30 34.79
N GLY A 289 22.43 2.31 35.38
CA GLY A 289 22.41 3.67 34.86
C GLY A 289 23.03 3.71 33.48
N ALA A 290 22.44 4.49 32.56
CA ALA A 290 22.86 4.49 31.16
C ALA A 290 24.33 4.90 30.95
N LYS A 291 24.89 5.70 31.86
CA LYS A 291 26.30 6.14 31.82
C LYS A 291 27.31 5.07 32.22
N ASP A 292 26.87 4.03 32.93
CA ASP A 292 27.75 3.00 33.48
C ASP A 292 27.80 1.76 32.58
N MET A 293 26.93 1.68 31.55
CA MET A 293 26.85 0.57 30.62
C MET A 293 27.91 0.68 29.53
N GLU A 294 28.64 -0.41 29.28
CA GLU A 294 29.61 -0.45 28.20
C GLU A 294 28.89 -0.38 26.83
N LYS A 295 29.50 0.30 25.84
CA LYS A 295 28.95 0.38 24.48
C LYS A 295 28.62 -1.00 23.89
N THR A 296 29.44 -2.01 24.16
CA THR A 296 29.22 -3.38 23.70
C THR A 296 27.95 -4.00 24.31
N GLU A 297 27.73 -3.77 25.61
CA GLU A 297 26.53 -4.25 26.33
C GLU A 297 25.28 -3.53 25.83
N LEU A 298 25.36 -2.20 25.64
CA LEU A 298 24.28 -1.40 25.06
C LEU A 298 23.92 -1.90 23.66
N GLY A 299 24.90 -2.16 22.80
CA GLY A 299 24.67 -2.71 21.46
C GLY A 299 24.00 -4.08 21.49
N GLY A 300 24.38 -4.94 22.45
CA GLY A 300 23.71 -6.22 22.69
C GLY A 300 22.24 -6.04 23.04
N LEU A 301 21.93 -5.10 23.93
CA LEU A 301 20.55 -4.79 24.35
C LEU A 301 19.72 -4.19 23.21
N VAL A 302 20.26 -3.19 22.49
CA VAL A 302 19.60 -2.59 21.31
C VAL A 302 19.26 -3.68 20.28
N LYS A 303 20.24 -4.53 19.95
CA LYS A 303 20.03 -5.65 19.03
C LYS A 303 18.92 -6.58 19.52
N GLN A 304 18.91 -6.95 20.79
CA GLN A 304 17.89 -7.84 21.36
C GLN A 304 16.48 -7.23 21.25
N ILE A 305 16.32 -5.95 21.57
CA ILE A 305 15.05 -5.23 21.48
C ILE A 305 14.55 -5.22 20.04
N LEU A 306 15.39 -4.77 19.10
CA LEU A 306 15.04 -4.72 17.69
C LEU A 306 14.73 -6.11 17.11
N GLN A 307 15.42 -7.16 17.57
CA GLN A 307 15.09 -8.54 17.19
C GLN A 307 13.71 -8.97 17.67
N LYS A 308 13.33 -8.62 18.91
CA LYS A 308 11.98 -8.93 19.42
C LYS A 308 10.90 -8.21 18.60
N PHE A 309 11.09 -6.93 18.29
CA PHE A 309 10.19 -6.20 17.38
C PHE A 309 10.10 -6.88 16.01
N ALA A 310 11.23 -7.28 15.41
CA ALA A 310 11.24 -7.91 14.09
C ALA A 310 10.50 -9.26 14.06
N VAL A 311 10.54 -10.03 15.16
CA VAL A 311 9.78 -11.28 15.30
C VAL A 311 8.29 -10.98 15.45
N GLU A 312 7.94 -10.05 16.33
CA GLU A 312 6.55 -9.71 16.60
C GLU A 312 5.87 -9.11 15.37
N LEU A 313 6.49 -8.15 14.68
CA LEU A 313 5.96 -7.53 13.47
C LEU A 313 5.88 -8.50 12.28
N GLN A 314 6.72 -9.54 12.25
CA GLN A 314 6.58 -10.59 11.24
C GLN A 314 5.34 -11.45 11.52
N ALA A 315 5.09 -11.79 12.78
CA ALA A 315 3.95 -12.61 13.16
C ALA A 315 2.64 -11.82 13.07
N ASN A 316 2.69 -10.56 13.49
CA ASN A 316 1.55 -9.65 13.62
C ASN A 316 1.91 -8.28 12.99
N PRO A 317 1.85 -8.15 11.65
CA PRO A 317 2.09 -6.87 10.99
C PRO A 317 1.10 -5.80 11.44
N VAL A 318 1.57 -4.57 11.56
CA VAL A 318 0.74 -3.42 11.94
C VAL A 318 0.26 -2.69 10.69
N PHE A 319 -1.05 -2.50 10.59
CA PHE A 319 -1.70 -1.68 9.57
C PHE A 319 -2.04 -0.32 10.17
N HIS A 320 -1.71 0.75 9.47
CA HIS A 320 -2.06 2.10 9.90
C HIS A 320 -2.23 3.03 8.70
N ASP A 321 -3.11 4.01 8.83
CA ASP A 321 -3.33 4.98 7.77
C ASP A 321 -2.09 5.87 7.58
N ILE A 322 -1.89 6.34 6.35
CA ILE A 322 -0.94 7.43 6.10
C ILE A 322 -1.65 8.71 6.54
N ALA A 323 -1.16 9.35 7.59
CA ALA A 323 -1.66 10.66 8.02
C ALA A 323 -1.67 11.63 6.82
N ASN A 324 -2.84 12.22 6.53
CA ASN A 324 -3.00 13.29 5.54
C ASN A 324 -2.20 14.54 5.89
#